data_AF-A0A7X6KUQ5-F1
#
_entry.id   AF-A0A7X6KUQ5-F1
#
_cell.length_a   1.000
_cell.length_b   1.000
_cell.length_c   1.000
_cell.angle_alpha   90.00
_cell.angle_beta   90.00
_cell.angle_gamma   90.00
#
_symmetry.space_group_name_H-M   'P 1'
#
loop_
_entity.id
_entity.type
_entity.pdbx_description
1 polymer ?
#
loop_
_entity_poly.entity_id
_entity_poly.type
_entity_poly.pdbx_seq_one_letter_code
_entity_poly.pdbx_strand_id
1 'polypeptide(L)'
;MRARTLLTTAAVASTAAVAGARLRARLPQPPQHLDRPPAITVLLSGEELDARRDGLSAEHRDLLDACRRTPAPGDRGTELRPSAAGPDTRQQLRLLKQVLETGHTLPPDDTGDRPATPGGKLLDLAISQAGRRGRL
;
A
#
# COMPACT_ATOMS: atom_id res chain seq x y z
N MET A 1 -6.94 -29.84 66.83
CA MET A 1 -7.56 -30.67 65.77
C MET A 1 -7.56 -29.85 64.48
N ARG A 2 -6.97 -30.41 63.40
CA ARG A 2 -7.33 -30.35 61.94
C ARG A 2 -7.70 -28.97 61.35
N ALA A 3 -7.26 -28.50 60.18
CA ALA A 3 -6.38 -28.94 59.08
C ALA A 3 -6.12 -27.69 58.18
N ARG A 4 -4.92 -27.54 57.57
CA ARG A 4 -4.64 -27.48 56.11
C ARG A 4 -5.88 -27.16 55.22
N THR A 5 -5.80 -26.31 54.19
CA THR A 5 -5.17 -26.63 52.90
C THR A 5 -5.23 -25.41 51.96
N LEU A 6 -4.14 -25.17 51.21
CA LEU A 6 -4.05 -24.32 50.01
C LEU A 6 -4.74 -24.98 48.81
N LEU A 7 -5.54 -24.25 48.03
CA LEU A 7 -5.92 -24.56 46.64
C LEU A 7 -6.19 -23.21 45.95
N THR A 8 -5.39 -22.68 45.02
CA THR A 8 -4.99 -23.12 43.66
C THR A 8 -6.14 -23.30 42.67
N THR A 9 -5.99 -22.63 41.52
CA THR A 9 -6.55 -22.86 40.17
C THR A 9 -8.00 -22.50 39.85
N ALA A 10 -8.18 -21.54 38.93
CA ALA A 10 -8.67 -21.83 37.57
C ALA A 10 -8.46 -20.63 36.62
N ALA A 11 -7.61 -20.81 35.62
CA ALA A 11 -7.64 -20.06 34.36
C ALA A 11 -8.86 -20.51 33.52
N VAL A 12 -9.02 -19.93 32.31
CA VAL A 12 -10.08 -20.15 31.29
C VAL A 12 -11.16 -19.05 31.40
N ALA A 13 -11.55 -18.25 30.39
CA ALA A 13 -11.41 -18.28 28.94
C ALA A 13 -11.64 -16.86 28.37
N SER A 14 -10.97 -16.53 27.27
CA SER A 14 -11.46 -15.51 26.31
C SER A 14 -10.98 -15.84 24.90
N THR A 15 -11.11 -17.10 24.50
CA THR A 15 -10.89 -17.63 23.15
C THR A 15 -12.10 -17.42 22.22
N ALA A 16 -12.94 -16.42 22.47
CA ALA A 16 -14.14 -16.17 21.65
C ALA A 16 -13.92 -15.16 20.50
N ALA A 17 -12.89 -14.30 20.57
CA ALA A 17 -12.72 -13.23 19.58
C ALA A 17 -12.14 -13.70 18.22
N VAL A 18 -11.39 -14.81 18.20
CA VAL A 18 -10.66 -15.25 16.99
C VAL A 18 -11.55 -16.02 16.00
N ALA A 19 -12.64 -16.65 16.46
CA ALA A 19 -13.54 -17.40 15.59
C ALA A 19 -14.36 -16.49 14.66
N GLY A 20 -14.79 -15.31 15.14
CA GLY A 20 -15.55 -14.34 14.33
C GLY A 20 -14.75 -13.73 13.18
N ALA A 21 -13.44 -13.51 13.38
CA ALA A 21 -12.55 -12.96 12.36
C ALA A 21 -12.33 -13.94 11.19
N ARG A 22 -12.22 -15.25 11.46
CA ARG A 22 -12.02 -16.27 10.43
C ARG A 22 -13.26 -16.54 9.59
N LEU A 23 -14.46 -16.42 10.17
CA LEU A 23 -15.70 -16.64 9.42
C LEU A 23 -15.98 -15.48 8.44
N ARG A 24 -15.64 -14.24 8.82
CA ARG A 24 -15.73 -13.07 7.92
C ARG A 24 -14.75 -13.11 6.74
N ALA A 25 -13.65 -13.84 6.86
CA ALA A 25 -12.66 -14.00 5.79
C ALA A 25 -13.08 -14.98 4.68
N ARG A 26 -14.19 -15.73 4.85
CA ARG A 26 -14.66 -16.74 3.89
C ARG A 26 -15.90 -16.35 3.10
N LEU A 27 -16.49 -15.20 3.37
CA LEU A 27 -17.57 -14.68 2.52
C LEU A 27 -16.94 -14.06 1.27
N PRO A 28 -17.33 -14.46 0.05
CA PRO A 28 -16.96 -13.76 -1.16
C PRO A 28 -17.46 -12.33 -1.01
N GLN A 29 -16.54 -11.39 -0.81
CA GLN A 29 -16.93 -10.00 -0.79
C GLN A 29 -17.35 -9.63 -2.22
N PRO A 30 -18.50 -8.95 -2.40
CA PRO A 30 -18.84 -8.39 -3.69
C PRO A 30 -17.70 -7.48 -4.15
N PRO A 31 -17.46 -7.31 -5.46
CA PRO A 31 -16.35 -6.52 -5.96
C PRO A 31 -16.52 -5.04 -5.56
N GLN A 32 -16.01 -4.65 -4.39
CA GLN A 32 -15.96 -3.28 -3.88
C GLN A 32 -14.81 -2.46 -4.51
N HIS A 33 -14.27 -2.94 -5.63
CA HIS A 33 -12.95 -2.54 -6.10
C HIS A 33 -12.90 -1.14 -6.74
N LEU A 34 -14.05 -0.49 -6.95
CA LEU A 34 -14.12 0.81 -7.63
C LEU A 34 -14.20 2.00 -6.67
N ASP A 35 -14.69 1.83 -5.44
CA ASP A 35 -14.90 2.96 -4.51
C ASP A 35 -13.79 3.11 -3.46
N ARG A 36 -12.95 2.09 -3.28
CA ARG A 36 -11.86 2.17 -2.29
C ARG A 36 -10.62 2.80 -2.91
N PRO A 37 -10.06 3.87 -2.31
CA PRO A 37 -8.80 4.44 -2.78
C PRO A 37 -7.69 3.37 -2.81
N PRO A 38 -6.80 3.40 -3.82
CA PRO A 38 -5.74 2.40 -3.97
C PRO A 38 -4.81 2.40 -2.76
N ALA A 39 -4.26 1.25 -2.41
CA ALA A 39 -3.26 1.14 -1.36
C ALA A 39 -1.98 0.52 -1.90
N ILE A 40 -0.84 0.92 -1.33
CA ILE A 40 0.48 0.35 -1.61
C ILE A 40 1.15 -0.08 -0.31
N THR A 41 1.98 -1.11 -0.37
CA THR A 41 2.85 -1.50 0.75
C THR A 41 4.25 -0.98 0.50
N VAL A 42 4.85 -0.34 1.49
CA VAL A 42 6.26 0.05 1.52
C VAL A 42 7.02 -0.83 2.53
N LEU A 43 8.25 -1.20 2.20
CA LEU A 43 9.13 -2.04 3.01
C LEU A 43 9.80 -1.23 4.15
N LEU A 44 9.02 -0.37 4.80
CA LEU A 44 9.42 0.48 5.90
C LEU A 44 8.38 0.41 7.00
N SER A 45 8.85 0.38 8.24
CA SER A 45 8.03 0.60 9.43
C SER A 45 7.51 2.03 9.48
N GLY A 46 6.53 2.29 10.36
CA GLY A 46 6.01 3.64 10.57
C GLY A 46 7.11 4.63 11.02
N GLU A 47 8.00 4.19 11.90
CA GLU A 47 9.11 5.00 12.41
C GLU A 47 10.14 5.33 11.31
N GLU A 48 10.49 4.35 10.48
CA GLU A 48 11.39 4.59 9.34
C GLU A 48 10.79 5.56 8.30
N LEU A 49 9.46 5.53 8.12
CA LEU A 49 8.77 6.50 7.28
C LEU A 49 8.86 7.91 7.84
N ASP A 50 8.69 8.07 9.16
CA ASP A 50 8.81 9.37 9.81
C ASP A 50 10.23 9.92 9.71
N ALA A 51 11.24 9.06 9.89
CA ALA A 51 12.65 9.45 9.72
C ALA A 51 12.99 9.89 8.29
N ARG A 52 12.33 9.31 7.27
CA ARG A 52 12.55 9.67 5.85
C ARG A 52 11.75 10.87 5.40
N ARG A 53 10.75 11.30 6.17
CA ARG A 53 9.83 12.39 5.81
C ARG A 53 10.56 13.67 5.43
N ASP A 54 11.64 14.00 6.14
CA ASP A 54 12.34 15.27 5.95
C ASP A 54 13.17 15.33 4.66
N GLY A 55 13.58 14.19 4.12
CA GLY A 55 14.27 14.09 2.84
C GLY A 55 13.35 14.13 1.62
N LEU A 56 12.04 14.15 1.80
CA LEU A 56 11.08 14.18 0.71
C LEU A 56 10.88 15.59 0.15
N SER A 57 10.59 15.65 -1.17
CA SER A 57 10.03 16.86 -1.78
C SER A 57 8.71 17.24 -1.11
N ALA A 58 8.32 18.51 -1.22
CA ALA A 58 7.04 18.99 -0.66
C ALA A 58 5.85 18.16 -1.16
N GLU A 59 5.79 17.89 -2.47
CA GLU A 59 4.73 17.07 -3.08
C GLU A 59 4.64 15.66 -2.48
N HIS A 60 5.78 14.97 -2.33
CA HIS A 60 5.80 13.62 -1.76
C HIS A 60 5.46 13.62 -0.28
N ARG A 61 5.85 14.66 0.44
CA ARG A 61 5.54 14.85 1.86
C ARG A 61 4.04 15.07 2.07
N ASP A 62 3.44 15.96 1.28
CA ASP A 62 2.00 16.24 1.33
C ASP A 62 1.19 14.97 1.02
N LEU A 63 1.61 14.20 0.02
CA LEU A 63 0.98 12.93 -0.31
C LEU A 63 1.12 11.89 0.82
N LEU A 64 2.31 11.79 1.43
CA LEU A 64 2.55 10.88 2.54
C LEU A 64 1.73 11.27 3.78
N ASP A 65 1.57 12.56 4.05
CA ASP A 65 0.77 13.09 5.16
C ASP A 65 -0.74 12.90 4.91
N ALA A 66 -1.17 12.93 3.64
CA ALA A 66 -2.55 12.63 3.25
C ALA A 66 -2.90 11.12 3.30
N CYS A 67 -1.91 10.25 3.54
CA CYS A 67 -2.09 8.80 3.62
C CYS A 67 -2.36 8.32 5.05
N ARG A 68 -3.40 7.49 5.20
CA ARG A 68 -3.55 6.61 6.35
C ARG A 68 -2.46 5.53 6.30
N ARG A 69 -1.76 5.35 7.42
CA ARG A 69 -0.70 4.35 7.61
C ARG A 69 -1.20 3.22 8.50
N THR A 70 -1.02 1.98 8.07
CA THR A 70 -1.32 0.78 8.89
C THR A 70 -0.24 -0.28 8.70
N PRO A 71 0.07 -1.11 9.70
CA PRO A 71 0.97 -2.24 9.51
C PRO A 71 0.51 -3.12 8.34
N ALA A 72 1.43 -3.48 7.46
CA ALA A 72 1.14 -4.34 6.33
C ALA A 72 0.92 -5.79 6.78
N PRO A 73 0.08 -6.57 6.06
CA PRO A 73 -0.11 -7.98 6.37
C PRO A 73 1.20 -8.77 6.36
N GLY A 74 1.39 -9.61 7.37
CA GLY A 74 2.60 -10.44 7.50
C GLY A 74 3.85 -9.67 7.89
N ASP A 75 3.71 -8.51 8.52
CA ASP A 75 4.81 -7.68 9.05
C ASP A 75 5.83 -7.25 7.98
N ARG A 76 5.34 -7.02 6.75
CA ARG A 76 6.16 -6.66 5.58
C ARG A 76 6.36 -5.15 5.42
N GLY A 77 6.25 -4.38 6.51
CA GLY A 77 6.32 -2.92 6.51
C GLY A 77 4.96 -2.25 6.69
N THR A 78 4.68 -1.19 5.94
CA THR A 78 3.52 -0.30 6.15
C THR A 78 2.66 -0.23 4.90
N GLU A 79 1.35 -0.39 5.05
CA GLU A 79 0.35 -0.07 4.01
C GLU A 79 0.01 1.43 4.07
N LEU A 80 0.14 2.11 2.94
CA LEU A 80 -0.25 3.50 2.73
C LEU A 80 -1.52 3.56 1.89
N ARG A 81 -2.53 4.27 2.39
CA ARG A 81 -3.78 4.53 1.66
C ARG A 81 -4.13 6.02 1.70
N PRO A 82 -4.22 6.71 0.55
CA PRO A 82 -4.55 8.13 0.52
C PRO A 82 -6.02 8.34 0.91
N SER A 83 -6.29 9.50 1.52
CA SER A 83 -7.63 9.89 1.96
C SER A 83 -8.60 10.16 0.80
N ALA A 84 -8.07 10.54 -0.37
CA ALA A 84 -8.82 10.74 -1.61
C ALA A 84 -8.07 10.09 -2.79
N ALA A 85 -8.82 9.69 -3.82
CA ALA A 85 -8.27 9.14 -5.06
C ALA A 85 -8.71 9.97 -6.26
N GLY A 86 -7.74 10.48 -7.01
CA GLY A 86 -7.89 11.10 -8.31
C GLY A 86 -7.33 10.22 -9.44
N PRO A 87 -7.39 10.71 -10.70
CA PRO A 87 -6.93 9.97 -11.87
C PRO A 87 -5.49 9.46 -11.79
N ASP A 88 -4.61 10.24 -11.15
CA ASP A 88 -3.16 9.98 -11.10
C ASP A 88 -2.69 9.40 -9.76
N THR A 89 -3.59 9.16 -8.80
CA THR A 89 -3.21 8.73 -7.44
C THR A 89 -2.40 7.43 -7.43
N ARG A 90 -2.67 6.50 -8.34
CA ARG A 90 -1.88 5.26 -8.45
C ARG A 90 -0.43 5.54 -8.85
N GLN A 91 -0.23 6.45 -9.80
CA GLN A 91 1.11 6.83 -10.25
C GLN A 91 1.86 7.55 -9.14
N GLN A 92 1.20 8.51 -8.48
CA GLN A 92 1.77 9.27 -7.38
C GLN A 92 2.20 8.36 -6.23
N LEU A 93 1.37 7.38 -5.83
CA LEU A 93 1.74 6.39 -4.82
C LEU A 93 2.94 5.54 -5.26
N ARG A 94 3.00 5.13 -6.53
CA ARG A 94 4.15 4.36 -7.04
C ARG A 94 5.45 5.16 -6.97
N LEU A 95 5.43 6.42 -7.39
CA LEU A 95 6.60 7.30 -7.31
C LEU A 95 7.02 7.52 -5.86
N LEU A 96 6.06 7.77 -4.97
CA LEU A 96 6.31 7.88 -3.54
C LEU A 96 6.96 6.61 -2.98
N LYS A 97 6.45 5.42 -3.32
CA LYS A 97 7.05 4.14 -2.91
C LYS A 97 8.50 4.02 -3.38
N GLN A 98 8.79 4.36 -4.64
CA GLN A 98 10.15 4.33 -5.16
C GLN A 98 11.06 5.26 -4.35
N VAL A 99 10.70 6.54 -4.22
CA VAL A 99 11.50 7.49 -3.44
C VAL A 99 11.71 7.03 -2.00
N LEU A 100 10.67 6.52 -1.36
CA LEU A 100 10.77 6.00 0.00
C LEU A 100 11.72 4.81 0.08
N GLU A 101 11.69 3.87 -0.85
CA GLU A 101 12.46 2.62 -0.77
C GLU A 101 13.90 2.74 -1.30
N THR A 102 14.11 3.50 -2.37
CA THR A 102 15.40 3.60 -3.07
C THR A 102 16.06 4.97 -2.94
N GLY A 103 15.35 5.99 -2.41
CA GLY A 103 15.81 7.37 -2.36
C GLY A 103 15.65 8.15 -3.68
N HIS A 104 15.30 7.48 -4.78
CA HIS A 104 15.22 8.08 -6.11
C HIS A 104 14.08 7.47 -6.94
N THR A 105 13.43 8.27 -7.78
CA THR A 105 12.54 7.74 -8.83
C THR A 105 13.38 7.29 -10.02
N LEU A 106 13.16 6.07 -10.52
CA LEU A 106 13.69 5.69 -11.82
C LEU A 106 12.96 6.50 -12.90
N PRO A 107 13.68 7.15 -13.83
CA PRO A 107 13.02 7.77 -14.96
C PRO A 107 12.27 6.69 -15.76
N PRO A 108 11.12 7.04 -16.37
CA PRO A 108 10.50 6.13 -17.31
C PRO A 108 11.50 5.79 -18.42
N ASP A 109 11.56 4.53 -18.83
CA ASP A 109 12.42 4.10 -19.93
C ASP A 109 12.17 5.01 -21.14
N ASP A 110 13.23 5.68 -21.61
CA ASP A 110 13.12 6.54 -22.76
C ASP A 110 12.94 5.65 -24.00
N THR A 111 11.72 5.64 -24.55
CA THR A 111 11.42 4.97 -25.81
C THR A 111 12.04 5.69 -27.01
N GLY A 112 12.68 6.85 -26.82
CA GLY A 112 13.20 7.74 -27.85
C GLY A 112 14.25 7.12 -28.76
N ASP A 113 15.02 6.14 -28.28
CA ASP A 113 16.05 5.46 -29.08
C ASP A 113 15.52 4.25 -29.88
N ARG A 114 14.20 3.99 -29.85
CA ARG A 114 13.63 2.93 -30.67
C ARG A 114 13.68 3.35 -32.15
N PRO A 115 14.17 2.49 -33.07
CA PRO A 115 14.10 2.77 -34.50
C PRO A 115 12.66 3.11 -34.92
N ALA A 116 12.50 4.22 -35.63
CA ALA A 116 11.20 4.71 -36.08
C ALA A 116 10.60 3.78 -37.15
N THR A 117 9.99 2.68 -36.71
CA THR A 117 9.27 1.75 -37.57
C THR A 117 7.86 2.25 -37.81
N PRO A 118 7.25 1.97 -38.98
CA PRO A 118 5.84 2.27 -39.23
C PRO A 118 4.91 1.68 -38.17
N GLY A 119 5.23 0.47 -37.68
CA GLY A 119 4.51 -0.18 -36.58
C GLY A 119 4.68 0.56 -35.24
N GLY A 120 5.88 1.06 -34.94
CA GLY A 120 6.14 1.88 -33.75
C GLY A 120 5.30 3.15 -33.72
N LYS A 121 5.21 3.88 -34.85
CA LYS A 121 4.40 5.10 -34.95
C LYS A 121 2.90 4.86 -34.73
N LEU A 122 2.37 3.73 -35.22
CA LEU A 122 0.98 3.35 -34.98
C LEU A 122 0.71 3.02 -33.51
N LEU A 123 1.65 2.33 -32.87
CA LEU A 123 1.60 2.05 -31.44
C LEU A 123 1.68 3.34 -30.62
N ASP A 124 2.57 4.26 -30.96
CA ASP A 124 2.71 5.56 -30.29
C ASP A 124 1.43 6.40 -30.40
N LEU A 125 0.80 6.39 -31.57
CA LEU A 125 -0.52 7.03 -31.78
C LEU A 125 -1.59 6.39 -30.90
N ALA A 126 -1.67 5.06 -30.88
CA ALA A 126 -2.63 4.34 -30.02
C ALA A 126 -2.41 4.64 -28.53
N ILE A 127 -1.16 4.71 -28.07
CA ILE A 127 -0.79 5.07 -26.70
C ILE A 127 -1.17 6.53 -26.40
N SER A 128 -0.95 7.44 -27.34
CA SER A 128 -1.29 8.86 -27.18
C SER A 128 -2.82 9.08 -27.07
N GLN A 129 -3.61 8.28 -27.79
CA GLN A 129 -5.07 8.33 -27.79
C GLN A 129 -5.70 7.62 -26.58
N ALA A 130 -5.06 6.58 -26.03
CA ALA A 130 -5.56 5.84 -24.87
C ALA A 130 -5.66 6.70 -23.59
N GLY A 131 -5.13 7.92 -23.60
CA GLY A 131 -4.99 8.77 -22.44
C GLY A 131 -3.96 8.18 -21.48
N ARG A 132 -3.47 8.99 -20.53
CA ARG A 132 -2.48 8.55 -19.53
C ARG A 132 -3.03 7.53 -18.51
N ARG A 133 -4.08 6.77 -18.85
CA ARG A 133 -4.61 5.71 -18.00
C ARG A 133 -3.70 4.48 -18.10
N GLY A 134 -2.94 4.25 -17.05
CA GLY A 134 -2.15 3.02 -16.88
C GLY A 134 -0.70 3.11 -17.34
N ARG A 135 -0.07 4.28 -17.31
CA ARG A 135 1.40 4.32 -17.36
C ARG A 135 1.95 3.53 -16.17
N LEU A 136 2.88 2.62 -16.48
CA LEU A 136 3.57 1.75 -15.53
C LEU A 136 4.52 2.57 -14.66
#